data_AF-A0A7Y2WYA2-F1
#
_entry.id   AF-A0A7Y2WYA2-F1
#
_cell.length_a   1.000
_cell.length_b   1.000
_cell.length_c   1.000
_cell.angle_alpha   90.00
_cell.angle_beta   90.00
_cell.angle_gamma   90.00
#
_symmetry.space_group_name_H-M   'P 1'
#
loop_
_entity.id
_entity.type
_entity.pdbx_description
1 polymer ?
#
loop_
_entity_poly.entity_id
_entity_poly.type
_entity_poly.pdbx_seq_one_letter_code
_entity_poly.pdbx_strand_id
1 'polypeptide(L)'
;MESVAATRLADQLRSQQQQLCDRVSSRLLAAYPELTRTLRLEENYPPIARLSEVAVERLNDLVRSVLIFDLPSLADQELRWAHGVLPRSGVTAEHQASMVRWFFEEVRKLPLSTMEVAISREIEQHFLVQIRQVHQTS
;
A
#
# COMPACT_ATOMS: atom_id res chain seq x y z
N MET A 1 -19.81 15.83 0.51
CA MET A 1 -20.01 14.66 1.40
C MET A 1 -18.87 13.67 1.27
N GLU A 2 -18.44 13.33 0.04
CA GLU A 2 -17.28 12.46 -0.22
C GLU A 2 -15.98 13.00 0.39
N SER A 3 -15.68 14.30 0.26
CA SER A 3 -14.50 14.91 0.90
C SER A 3 -14.44 14.71 2.43
N VAL A 4 -15.57 14.77 3.15
CA VAL A 4 -15.60 14.53 4.61
C VAL A 4 -15.40 13.06 4.95
N ALA A 5 -15.86 12.14 4.11
CA ALA A 5 -15.59 10.71 4.27
C ALA A 5 -14.12 10.39 3.94
N ALA A 6 -13.56 11.01 2.90
CA ALA A 6 -12.15 10.86 2.53
C ALA A 6 -11.21 11.36 3.63
N THR A 7 -11.47 12.54 4.22
CA THR A 7 -10.69 13.05 5.36
C THR A 7 -10.78 12.11 6.56
N ARG A 8 -11.98 11.63 6.91
CA ARG A 8 -12.15 10.69 8.03
C ARG A 8 -11.43 9.37 7.80
N LEU A 9 -11.49 8.82 6.59
CA LEU A 9 -10.73 7.64 6.22
C LEU A 9 -9.21 7.92 6.37
N ALA A 10 -8.71 9.04 5.86
CA ALA A 10 -7.30 9.41 5.99
C ALA A 10 -6.84 9.57 7.45
N ASP A 11 -7.71 10.07 8.33
CA ASP A 11 -7.47 10.17 9.77
C ASP A 11 -7.47 8.78 10.45
N GLN A 12 -8.40 7.89 10.07
CA GLN A 12 -8.40 6.51 10.55
C GLN A 12 -7.11 5.79 10.16
N LEU A 13 -6.69 5.92 8.90
CA LEU A 13 -5.42 5.35 8.41
C LEU A 13 -4.22 5.87 9.21
N ARG A 14 -4.17 7.18 9.50
CA ARG A 14 -3.11 7.74 10.38
C ARG A 14 -3.15 7.12 11.77
N SER A 15 -4.33 7.04 12.38
CA SER A 15 -4.48 6.55 13.76
C SER A 15 -4.11 5.08 13.93
N GLN A 16 -4.29 4.27 12.88
CA GLN A 16 -4.05 2.83 12.90
C GLN A 16 -2.79 2.43 12.11
N GLN A 17 -2.00 3.41 11.66
CA GLN A 17 -0.88 3.20 10.73
C GLN A 17 0.05 2.08 11.16
N GLN A 18 0.58 2.14 12.38
CA GLN A 18 1.53 1.14 12.88
C GLN A 18 0.94 -0.27 12.81
N GLN A 19 -0.28 -0.44 13.33
CA GLN A 19 -0.93 -1.74 13.39
C GLN A 19 -1.25 -2.28 11.99
N LEU A 20 -1.72 -1.44 11.07
CA LEU A 20 -1.99 -1.82 9.69
C LEU A 20 -0.70 -2.25 8.99
N CYS A 21 0.35 -1.43 9.10
CA CYS A 21 1.60 -1.66 8.38
C CYS A 21 2.33 -2.91 8.89
N ASP A 22 2.33 -3.16 10.20
CA ASP A 22 2.90 -4.37 10.79
C ASP A 22 2.16 -5.64 10.34
N ARG A 23 0.82 -5.62 10.31
CA ARG A 23 0.01 -6.77 9.88
C ARG A 23 0.23 -7.11 8.41
N VAL A 24 0.23 -6.11 7.54
CA VAL A 24 0.46 -6.30 6.11
C VAL A 24 1.89 -6.77 5.85
N SER A 25 2.88 -6.19 6.53
CA SER A 25 4.29 -6.59 6.42
C SER A 25 4.52 -8.02 6.89
N SER A 26 3.93 -8.40 8.02
CA SER A 26 3.96 -9.77 8.54
C SER A 26 3.36 -10.76 7.53
N ARG A 27 2.21 -10.40 6.93
CA ARG A 27 1.55 -11.23 5.92
C ARG A 27 2.37 -11.34 4.63
N LEU A 28 3.00 -10.24 4.19
CA LEU A 28 3.92 -10.24 3.05
C LEU A 28 5.10 -11.17 3.25
N LEU A 29 5.78 -11.09 4.39
CA LEU A 29 6.95 -11.95 4.65
C LEU A 29 6.56 -13.41 4.87
N ALA A 30 5.36 -13.68 5.39
CA ALA A 30 4.86 -15.05 5.50
C ALA A 30 4.54 -15.67 4.13
N ALA A 31 3.99 -14.90 3.19
CA ALA A 31 3.62 -15.36 1.86
C ALA A 31 4.80 -15.37 0.87
N TYR A 32 5.71 -14.41 1.01
CA TYR A 32 6.85 -14.16 0.12
C TYR A 32 8.15 -14.06 0.95
N PRO A 33 8.59 -15.17 1.58
CA PRO A 33 9.75 -15.15 2.48
C PRO A 33 11.05 -14.71 1.78
N GLU A 34 11.15 -14.90 0.46
CA GLU A 34 12.25 -14.44 -0.37
C GLU A 34 12.44 -12.92 -0.34
N LEU A 35 11.39 -12.14 -0.08
CA LEU A 35 11.48 -10.68 0.05
C LEU A 35 12.49 -10.25 1.11
N THR A 36 12.69 -11.04 2.16
CA THR A 36 13.67 -10.78 3.22
C THR A 36 15.09 -10.63 2.66
N ARG A 37 15.50 -11.52 1.76
CA ARG A 37 16.83 -11.51 1.14
C ARG A 37 16.90 -10.53 -0.02
N THR A 38 15.88 -10.58 -0.88
CA THR A 38 15.67 -9.74 -2.06
C THR A 38 15.78 -8.25 -1.72
N LEU A 39 15.20 -7.84 -0.59
CA LEU A 39 15.23 -6.45 -0.10
C LEU A 39 16.27 -6.18 0.99
N ARG A 40 17.12 -7.17 1.32
CA ARG A 40 18.16 -7.08 2.37
C ARG A 40 17.61 -6.53 3.70
N LEU A 41 16.50 -7.08 4.17
CA LEU A 41 15.79 -6.58 5.36
C LEU A 41 16.47 -6.94 6.69
N GLU A 42 17.49 -7.79 6.67
CA GLU A 42 18.14 -8.37 7.87
C GLU A 42 19.15 -7.41 8.54
N GLU A 43 19.40 -6.23 7.96
CA GLU A 43 20.37 -5.28 8.49
C GLU A 43 19.75 -4.44 9.63
N ASN A 44 20.15 -4.75 10.86
CA ASN A 44 19.96 -3.96 12.10
C ASN A 44 18.52 -3.87 12.67
N TYR A 45 17.50 -4.35 11.97
CA TYR A 45 16.10 -4.28 12.40
C TYR A 45 15.36 -5.59 12.16
N PRO A 46 14.28 -5.88 12.91
CA PRO A 46 13.40 -6.99 12.58
C PRO A 46 12.84 -6.84 11.16
N PRO A 47 12.85 -7.89 10.31
CA PRO A 47 12.42 -7.79 8.91
C PRO A 47 11.02 -7.21 8.71
N ILE A 48 10.08 -7.49 9.62
CA ILE A 48 8.72 -6.93 9.60
C ILE A 48 8.75 -5.41 9.78
N ALA A 49 9.46 -4.92 10.79
CA ALA A 49 9.58 -3.48 11.05
C ALA A 49 10.26 -2.78 9.87
N ARG A 50 11.30 -3.41 9.29
CA ARG A 50 11.99 -2.85 8.13
C ARG A 50 11.10 -2.80 6.89
N LEU A 51 10.36 -3.87 6.59
CA LEU A 51 9.43 -3.89 5.46
C LEU A 51 8.28 -2.89 5.64
N SER A 52 7.77 -2.76 6.87
CA SER A 52 6.76 -1.77 7.23
C SER A 52 7.21 -0.37 6.84
N GLU A 53 8.36 0.06 7.36
CA GLU A 53 8.92 1.40 7.17
C GLU A 53 9.17 1.72 5.69
N VAL A 54 9.80 0.80 4.95
CA VAL A 54 10.28 1.10 3.59
C VAL A 54 9.22 0.91 2.51
N ALA A 55 8.16 0.14 2.78
CA ALA A 55 7.15 -0.20 1.77
C ALA A 55 5.71 0.11 2.23
N VAL A 56 5.26 -0.49 3.33
CA VAL A 56 3.83 -0.43 3.68
C VAL A 56 3.43 0.94 4.24
N GLU A 57 4.30 1.57 5.03
CA GLU A 57 4.08 2.94 5.51
C GLU A 57 4.07 3.94 4.36
N ARG A 58 4.93 3.73 3.35
CA ARG A 58 4.94 4.55 2.13
C ARG A 58 3.65 4.40 1.34
N LEU A 59 3.11 3.18 1.24
CA LEU A 59 1.80 2.95 0.66
C LEU A 59 0.69 3.66 1.47
N ASN A 60 0.71 3.54 2.80
CA ASN A 60 -0.26 4.20 3.67
C ASN A 60 -0.25 5.72 3.48
N ASP A 61 0.94 6.33 3.46
CA ASP A 61 1.08 7.77 3.26
C ASP A 61 0.61 8.20 1.87
N LEU A 62 0.93 7.43 0.83
CA LEU A 62 0.44 7.70 -0.52
C LEU A 62 -1.09 7.64 -0.61
N VAL A 63 -1.72 6.61 -0.02
CA VAL A 63 -3.19 6.50 0.03
C VAL A 63 -3.79 7.70 0.76
N ARG A 64 -3.19 8.10 1.89
CA ARG A 64 -3.64 9.28 2.64
C ARG A 64 -3.50 10.57 1.82
N SER A 65 -2.40 10.74 1.09
CA SER A 65 -2.21 11.87 0.19
C SER A 65 -3.26 11.89 -0.92
N VAL A 66 -3.54 10.75 -1.57
CA VAL A 66 -4.60 10.64 -2.58
C VAL A 66 -5.95 11.05 -2.00
N LEU A 67 -6.28 10.59 -0.78
CA LEU A 67 -7.54 10.93 -0.09
C LEU A 67 -7.64 12.41 0.26
N ILE A 68 -6.57 13.01 0.78
CA ILE A 68 -6.57 14.40 1.25
C ILE A 68 -6.61 15.38 0.09
N PHE A 69 -5.88 15.09 -0.98
CA PHE A 69 -5.77 15.97 -2.14
C PHE A 69 -6.78 15.67 -3.24
N ASP A 70 -7.57 14.60 -3.11
CA ASP A 70 -8.48 14.11 -4.13
C ASP A 70 -7.79 13.97 -5.51
N LEU A 71 -6.58 13.39 -5.47
CA LEU A 71 -5.68 13.36 -6.62
C LEU A 71 -5.13 11.94 -6.87
N PRO A 72 -5.92 11.05 -7.49
CA PRO A 72 -5.49 9.67 -7.78
C PRO A 72 -4.23 9.58 -8.64
N SER A 73 -3.95 10.60 -9.46
CA SER A 73 -2.76 10.65 -10.31
C SER A 73 -1.44 10.70 -9.54
N LEU A 74 -1.45 11.02 -8.24
CA LEU A 74 -0.30 10.85 -7.35
C LEU A 74 0.12 9.39 -7.27
N ALA A 75 -0.85 8.47 -7.17
CA ALA A 75 -0.57 7.04 -7.17
C ALA A 75 0.10 6.59 -8.47
N ASP A 76 -0.36 7.11 -9.62
CA ASP A 76 0.19 6.74 -10.93
C ASP A 76 1.67 7.11 -11.04
N GLN A 77 2.04 8.30 -10.56
CA GLN A 77 3.42 8.78 -10.59
C GLN A 77 4.33 7.93 -9.71
N GLU A 78 3.90 7.68 -8.47
CA GLU A 78 4.66 6.87 -7.52
C GLU A 78 4.79 5.41 -7.99
N LEU A 79 3.73 4.82 -8.53
CA LEU A 79 3.76 3.45 -9.06
C LEU A 79 4.67 3.33 -10.29
N ARG A 80 4.70 4.33 -11.18
CA ARG A 80 5.65 4.38 -12.31
C ARG A 80 7.09 4.49 -11.81
N TRP A 81 7.36 5.36 -10.84
CA TRP A 81 8.69 5.50 -10.26
C TRP A 81 9.14 4.19 -9.60
N ALA A 82 8.26 3.58 -8.79
CA ALA A 82 8.50 2.32 -8.11
C ALA A 82 8.77 1.18 -9.11
N HIS A 83 8.04 1.11 -10.22
CA HIS A 83 8.29 0.16 -11.31
C HIS A 83 9.67 0.35 -11.96
N GLY A 84 10.19 1.58 -12.04
CA GLY A 84 11.54 1.83 -12.57
C GLY A 84 12.68 1.31 -11.69
N VAL A 85 12.41 1.01 -10.40
CA VAL A 85 13.44 0.66 -9.41
C VAL A 85 13.26 -0.76 -8.86
N LEU A 86 12.06 -1.10 -8.42
CA LEU A 86 11.76 -2.31 -7.64
C LEU A 86 11.99 -3.65 -8.38
N PRO A 87 11.72 -3.78 -9.70
CA PRO A 87 12.00 -5.03 -10.42
C PRO A 87 13.47 -5.43 -10.42
N ARG A 88 14.40 -4.47 -10.39
CA ARG A 88 15.86 -4.74 -10.32
C ARG A 88 16.26 -5.40 -9.02
N SER A 89 15.46 -5.18 -7.98
CA SER A 89 15.66 -5.80 -6.68
C SER A 89 14.92 -7.13 -6.55
N GLY A 90 14.18 -7.60 -7.56
CA GLY A 90 13.41 -8.86 -7.53
C GLY A 90 11.96 -8.72 -7.03
N VAL A 91 11.43 -7.50 -6.91
CA VAL A 91 10.03 -7.27 -6.56
C VAL A 91 9.15 -7.31 -7.81
N THR A 92 8.13 -8.17 -7.80
CA THR A 92 7.23 -8.40 -8.93
C THR A 92 5.95 -7.56 -8.83
N ALA A 93 5.19 -7.50 -9.93
CA ALA A 93 3.83 -6.96 -9.93
C ALA A 93 2.92 -7.68 -8.93
N GLU A 94 3.12 -8.98 -8.73
CA GLU A 94 2.36 -9.79 -7.78
C GLU A 94 2.60 -9.34 -6.34
N HIS A 95 3.86 -9.11 -5.95
CA HIS A 95 4.19 -8.61 -4.60
C HIS A 95 3.51 -7.27 -4.33
N GLN A 96 3.56 -6.35 -5.31
CA GLN A 96 2.94 -5.02 -5.21
C GLN A 96 1.41 -5.13 -5.13
N ALA A 97 0.80 -5.94 -5.99
CA ALA A 97 -0.65 -6.14 -6.01
C ALA A 97 -1.14 -6.80 -4.70
N SER A 98 -0.42 -7.79 -4.18
CA SER A 98 -0.71 -8.43 -2.89
C SER A 98 -0.59 -7.44 -1.74
N MET A 99 0.45 -6.60 -1.71
CA MET A 99 0.59 -5.54 -0.72
C MET A 99 -0.61 -4.58 -0.72
N VAL A 100 -1.00 -4.07 -1.90
CA VAL A 100 -2.16 -3.17 -2.03
C VAL A 100 -3.45 -3.86 -1.58
N ARG A 101 -3.73 -5.07 -2.08
CA ARG A 101 -4.94 -5.81 -1.69
C ARG A 101 -5.01 -6.05 -0.19
N TRP A 102 -3.93 -6.54 0.41
CA TRP A 102 -3.93 -6.87 1.83
C TRP A 102 -3.97 -5.63 2.70
N PHE A 103 -3.36 -4.52 2.27
CA PHE A 103 -3.54 -3.23 2.92
C PHE A 103 -5.01 -2.84 2.98
N PHE A 104 -5.71 -2.83 1.84
CA PHE A 104 -7.12 -2.45 1.81
C PHE A 104 -8.05 -3.50 2.47
N GLU A 105 -7.68 -4.78 2.49
CA GLU A 105 -8.35 -5.80 3.32
C GLU A 105 -8.26 -5.45 4.82
N GLU A 106 -7.09 -5.04 5.33
CA GLU A 106 -6.94 -4.61 6.73
C GLU A 106 -7.68 -3.29 7.00
N VAL A 107 -7.64 -2.33 6.08
CA VAL A 107 -8.38 -1.07 6.19
C VAL A 107 -9.87 -1.32 6.33
N ARG A 108 -10.43 -2.27 5.57
CA ARG A 108 -11.85 -2.62 5.65
C ARG A 108 -12.26 -3.36 6.93
N LYS A 109 -11.31 -3.77 7.78
CA LYS A 109 -11.60 -4.29 9.13
C LYS A 109 -11.82 -3.18 10.16
N LEU A 110 -11.51 -1.93 9.81
CA LEU A 110 -11.78 -0.77 10.65
C LEU A 110 -13.29 -0.46 10.67
N PRO A 111 -13.78 0.26 11.70
CA PRO A 111 -15.17 0.71 11.76
C PRO A 111 -15.41 1.83 10.75
N LEU A 112 -15.56 1.46 9.49
CA LEU A 112 -15.82 2.35 8.35
C LEU A 112 -17.33 2.48 8.10
N SER A 113 -17.76 3.68 7.71
CA SER A 113 -19.07 3.92 7.11
C SER A 113 -19.14 3.36 5.69
N THR A 114 -20.36 3.19 5.17
CA THR A 114 -20.59 2.71 3.79
C THR A 114 -19.85 3.54 2.75
N MET A 115 -19.74 4.86 2.95
CA MET A 115 -19.02 5.74 2.03
C MET A 115 -17.51 5.53 2.10
N GLU A 116 -16.95 5.39 3.30
CA GLU A 116 -15.51 5.10 3.47
C GLU A 116 -15.15 3.73 2.89
N VAL A 117 -16.03 2.74 3.01
CA VAL A 117 -15.86 1.44 2.34
C VAL A 117 -15.86 1.59 0.82
N ALA A 118 -16.78 2.38 0.25
CA ALA A 118 -16.84 2.61 -1.19
C ALA A 118 -15.56 3.29 -1.70
N ILE A 119 -15.12 4.37 -1.05
CA ILE A 119 -13.87 5.08 -1.36
C ILE A 119 -12.67 4.14 -1.26
N SER A 120 -12.59 3.31 -0.21
CA SER A 120 -11.49 2.36 -0.05
C SER A 120 -11.38 1.36 -1.21
N ARG A 121 -12.53 0.90 -1.75
CA ARG A 121 -12.57 -0.02 -2.89
C ARG A 121 -12.20 0.66 -4.20
N GLU A 122 -12.63 1.90 -4.38
CA GLU A 122 -12.29 2.70 -5.55
C GLU A 122 -10.78 2.94 -5.64
N ILE A 123 -10.16 3.36 -4.54
CA ILE A 123 -8.71 3.58 -4.49
C ILE A 123 -7.96 2.27 -4.67
N GLU A 124 -8.36 1.18 -3.99
CA GLU A 124 -7.76 -0.14 -4.21
C GLU A 124 -7.78 -0.53 -5.69
N GLN A 125 -8.94 -0.41 -6.33
CA GLN A 125 -9.10 -0.77 -7.74
C GLN A 125 -8.22 0.11 -8.64
N HIS A 126 -8.14 1.41 -8.37
CA HIS A 126 -7.26 2.33 -9.10
C HIS A 126 -5.80 1.88 -9.02
N PHE A 127 -5.28 1.62 -7.81
CA PHE A 127 -3.91 1.15 -7.63
C PHE A 127 -3.64 -0.18 -8.35
N LEU A 128 -4.57 -1.14 -8.27
CA LEU A 128 -4.40 -2.46 -8.92
C LEU A 128 -4.46 -2.38 -10.45
N VAL A 129 -5.27 -1.48 -11.01
CA VAL A 129 -5.26 -1.20 -12.44
C VAL A 129 -3.93 -0.58 -12.84
N GLN A 130 -3.45 0.41 -12.10
CA GLN A 130 -2.19 1.09 -12.39
C GLN A 130 -0.98 0.15 -12.30
N ILE A 131 -0.89 -0.70 -11.26
CA ILE A 131 0.16 -1.72 -11.15
C ILE A 131 0.16 -2.62 -12.40
N ARG A 132 -1.00 -3.10 -12.85
CA ARG A 132 -1.06 -3.94 -14.06
C ARG A 132 -0.62 -3.17 -15.30
N GLN A 133 -1.03 -1.93 -15.46
CA GLN A 133 -0.67 -1.12 -16.62
C GLN A 133 0.83 -0.90 -16.69
N VAL A 134 1.47 -0.42 -15.60
CA VAL A 134 2.92 -0.13 -15.63
C VAL A 134 3.77 -1.36 -15.93
N HIS A 135 3.36 -2.54 -15.46
CA HIS A 135 4.06 -3.81 -15.72
C HIS A 135 3.75 -4.45 -17.08
N GLN A 136 2.69 -4.03 -17.81
CA GLN A 136 2.38 -4.51 -19.16
C GLN A 136 3.10 -3.72 -20.27
N THR A 137 3.59 -2.53 -19.95
CA THR A 137 4.25 -1.62 -20.90
C THR A 137 5.76 -1.84 -21.04
N SER A 138 6.30 -2.90 -20.42
CA SER A 138 7.73 -3.24 -20.40
C SER A 138 8.07 -4.47 -21.23
#